data_AF-A0AA51X831-F1
#
_entry.id   AF-A0AA51X831-F1
#
_cell.length_a   1.000
_cell.length_b   1.000
_cell.length_c   1.000
_cell.angle_alpha   90.00
_cell.angle_beta   90.00
_cell.angle_gamma   90.00
#
_symmetry.space_group_name_H-M   'P 1'
#
loop_
_entity.id
_entity.type
_entity.pdbx_description
1 polymer ?
#
loop_
_entity_poly.entity_id
_entity_poly.type
_entity_poly.pdbx_seq_one_letter_code
_entity_poly.pdbx_strand_id
1 'polypeptide(L)'
;MKQVIPYSSMQDALSSLDNGGRFYNIFTKAGDGKVDPAELSKVAGIIGDRQRMFLFYELALSNLEQSAVNEVQSALSPELNQQYQLNRPKNYKPSEVQQLGSAGEAVIISGYPKVIDARDKLTGFIMVPIMAGKVMTFTMIPIIEKFHVYELYDEPSGTTFIIAHAKSDAPLPSNYFTFAGVLKELKQDKTGAKSEELFLEAFYYVEGEQ
;
A
#
# COMPACT_ATOMS: atom_id res chain seq x y z
N MET A 1 -8.97 -2.17 3.20
CA MET A 1 -8.30 -1.30 2.22
C MET A 1 -8.97 0.05 2.34
N LYS A 2 -8.20 1.13 2.43
CA LYS A 2 -8.72 2.46 2.70
C LYS A 2 -8.54 3.35 1.47
N GLN A 3 -9.60 4.06 1.08
CA GLN A 3 -9.48 5.10 0.06
C GLN A 3 -8.63 6.25 0.58
N VAL A 4 -7.69 6.70 -0.25
CA VAL A 4 -6.95 7.94 -0.05
C VAL A 4 -7.52 8.96 -1.02
N ILE A 5 -7.80 10.15 -0.50
CA ILE A 5 -8.17 11.31 -1.31
C ILE A 5 -6.90 12.16 -1.40
N PRO A 6 -6.26 12.24 -2.58
CA PRO A 6 -5.07 13.07 -2.73
C PRO A 6 -5.37 14.54 -2.43
N TYR A 7 -4.39 15.25 -1.88
CA TYR A 7 -4.53 16.67 -1.64
C TYR A 7 -4.58 17.44 -2.96
N SER A 8 -5.43 18.46 -3.01
CA SER A 8 -5.59 19.38 -4.15
C SER A 8 -4.51 20.44 -4.24
N SER A 9 -3.83 20.74 -3.13
CA SER A 9 -2.80 21.77 -3.09
C SER A 9 -1.75 21.47 -2.02
N MET A 10 -0.59 22.11 -2.18
CA MET A 10 0.48 22.10 -1.18
C MET A 10 0.00 22.59 0.19
N GLN A 11 -0.79 23.66 0.22
CA GLN A 11 -1.29 24.25 1.46
C GLN A 11 -2.22 23.27 2.20
N ASP A 12 -3.08 22.56 1.47
CA ASP A 12 -3.97 21.54 2.04
C ASP A 12 -3.16 20.38 2.64
N ALA A 13 -2.12 19.95 1.92
CA ALA A 13 -1.21 18.89 2.37
C ALA A 13 -0.48 19.31 3.66
N LEU A 14 0.19 20.46 3.66
CA LEU A 14 0.92 20.95 4.83
C LEU A 14 -0.01 21.13 6.05
N SER A 15 -1.17 21.76 5.85
CA SER A 15 -2.13 22.01 6.94
C SER A 15 -2.71 20.72 7.53
N SER A 16 -2.76 19.65 6.74
CA SER A 16 -3.24 18.34 7.18
C SER A 16 -2.14 17.53 7.88
N LEU A 17 -0.92 17.58 7.35
CA LEU A 17 0.23 16.81 7.82
C LEU A 17 0.86 17.41 9.07
N ASP A 18 1.09 18.73 9.12
CA ASP A 18 1.55 19.47 10.29
C ASP A 18 0.34 19.85 11.17
N ASN A 19 -0.20 18.84 11.86
CA ASN A 19 -1.40 19.01 12.70
C ASN A 19 -1.10 19.02 14.22
N GLY A 20 0.17 19.05 14.62
CA GLY A 20 0.66 19.06 16.01
C GLY A 20 0.08 18.01 16.92
N GLY A 21 -0.41 16.90 16.36
CA GLY A 21 -0.96 15.81 17.14
C GLY A 21 -2.16 16.20 18.02
N ARG A 22 -3.08 17.07 17.54
CA ARG A 22 -4.35 17.62 18.15
C ARG A 22 -5.13 16.87 19.26
N PHE A 23 -4.81 15.62 19.62
CA PHE A 23 -5.45 14.88 20.71
C PHE A 23 -4.50 14.15 21.68
N TYR A 24 -3.18 14.07 21.45
CA TYR A 24 -2.31 13.19 22.28
C TYR A 24 -0.98 13.75 22.78
N ASN A 25 -0.43 14.86 22.25
CA ASN A 25 0.87 15.36 22.70
C ASN A 25 0.79 16.80 23.18
N ILE A 26 0.99 16.99 24.48
CA ILE A 26 1.02 18.29 25.17
C ILE A 26 2.36 19.04 24.89
N PHE A 27 3.25 18.46 24.08
CA PHE A 27 4.60 18.97 23.80
C PHE A 27 4.93 19.20 22.32
N THR A 28 4.07 18.82 21.36
CA THR A 28 4.26 19.11 19.92
C THR A 28 3.53 20.40 19.54
N LYS A 29 4.24 21.36 18.96
CA LYS A 29 3.64 22.61 18.49
C LYS A 29 3.06 22.39 17.09
N ALA A 30 1.74 22.39 16.96
CA ALA A 30 1.08 22.38 15.65
C ALA A 30 1.45 23.64 14.84
N GLY A 31 1.63 23.50 13.53
CA GLY A 31 1.88 24.61 12.64
C GLY A 31 3.28 25.20 12.77
N ASP A 32 4.27 24.37 13.15
CA ASP A 32 5.66 24.80 13.23
C ASP A 32 6.42 24.68 11.90
N GLY A 33 5.71 24.26 10.84
CA GLY A 33 6.23 24.06 9.51
C GLY A 33 7.01 22.76 9.36
N LYS A 34 6.95 21.87 10.37
CA LYS A 34 7.59 20.56 10.35
C LYS A 34 6.56 19.45 10.51
N VAL A 35 6.81 18.34 9.83
CA VAL A 35 5.99 17.13 9.90
C VAL A 35 6.82 16.03 10.50
N ASP A 36 6.41 15.56 11.68
CA ASP A 36 7.06 14.48 12.42
C ASP A 36 6.40 13.12 12.20
N PRO A 37 7.11 12.00 12.48
CA PRO A 37 6.57 10.65 12.28
C PRO A 37 5.22 10.41 12.97
N ALA A 38 5.02 11.00 14.14
CA ALA A 38 3.78 10.87 14.91
C ALA A 38 2.60 11.57 14.23
N GLU A 39 2.85 12.72 13.60
CA GLU A 39 1.81 13.49 12.91
C GLU A 39 1.39 12.80 11.61
N LEU A 40 2.37 12.36 10.82
CA LEU A 40 2.11 11.61 9.59
C LEU A 40 1.39 10.28 9.89
N SER A 41 1.85 9.53 10.89
CA SER A 41 1.21 8.28 11.33
C SER A 41 -0.25 8.50 11.74
N LYS A 42 -0.53 9.60 12.44
CA LYS A 42 -1.88 9.95 12.90
C LYS A 42 -2.82 10.24 11.73
N VAL A 43 -2.38 11.03 10.74
CA VAL A 43 -3.19 11.32 9.53
C VAL A 43 -3.48 10.04 8.76
N ALA A 44 -2.46 9.19 8.62
CA ALA A 44 -2.61 7.91 7.96
C ALA A 44 -3.55 6.95 8.73
N GLY A 45 -3.73 7.15 10.04
CA GLY A 45 -4.50 6.30 10.93
C GLY A 45 -3.75 5.02 11.29
N ILE A 46 -2.42 5.09 11.39
CA ILE A 46 -1.52 3.94 11.55
C ILE A 46 -0.73 4.11 12.85
N ILE A 47 -0.46 3.00 13.54
CA ILE A 47 0.42 2.96 14.70
C ILE A 47 1.55 1.97 14.41
N GLY A 48 2.80 2.45 14.40
CA GLY A 48 3.99 1.59 14.35
C GLY A 48 4.31 0.94 13.00
N ASP A 49 3.49 1.11 11.96
CA ASP A 49 3.75 0.58 10.62
C ASP A 49 4.23 1.69 9.67
N ARG A 50 5.56 1.80 9.55
CA ARG A 50 6.21 2.82 8.71
C ARG A 50 6.00 2.60 7.22
N GLN A 51 5.91 1.36 6.75
CA GLN A 51 5.71 1.07 5.33
C GLN A 51 4.35 1.59 4.89
N ARG A 52 3.29 1.29 5.66
CA ARG A 52 1.95 1.82 5.39
C ARG A 52 1.89 3.35 5.50
N MET A 53 2.66 3.93 6.42
CA MET A 53 2.75 5.39 6.56
C MET A 53 3.29 6.05 5.29
N PHE A 54 4.36 5.51 4.70
CA PHE A 54 4.92 6.05 3.45
C PHE A 54 4.08 5.74 2.22
N LEU A 55 3.39 4.60 2.17
CA LEU A 55 2.40 4.32 1.13
C LEU A 55 1.25 5.33 1.14
N PHE A 56 0.72 5.65 2.34
CA PHE A 56 -0.28 6.70 2.50
C PHE A 56 0.26 8.06 2.04
N TYR A 57 1.48 8.42 2.48
CA TYR A 57 2.11 9.69 2.14
C TYR A 57 2.24 9.90 0.62
N GLU A 58 2.76 8.92 -0.11
CA GLU A 58 2.89 8.99 -1.57
C GLU A 58 1.52 9.15 -2.26
N LEU A 59 0.52 8.34 -1.89
CA LEU A 59 -0.81 8.47 -2.47
C LEU A 59 -1.48 9.79 -2.13
N ALA A 60 -1.28 10.31 -0.92
CA ALA A 60 -1.88 11.57 -0.50
C ALA A 60 -1.31 12.76 -1.29
N LEU A 61 -0.09 12.65 -1.81
CA LEU A 61 0.56 13.69 -2.61
C LEU A 61 0.44 13.47 -4.13
N SER A 62 -0.22 12.40 -4.59
CA SER A 62 -0.17 11.96 -5.99
C SER A 62 -0.81 12.93 -6.99
N ASN A 63 -1.62 13.89 -6.52
CA ASN A 63 -2.25 14.92 -7.36
C ASN A 63 -1.50 16.27 -7.33
N LEU A 64 -0.37 16.33 -6.63
CA LEU A 64 0.44 17.54 -6.55
C LEU A 64 1.52 17.54 -7.63
N GLU A 65 1.83 18.73 -8.13
CA GLU A 65 3.02 18.92 -8.98
C GLU A 65 4.30 18.64 -8.20
N GLN A 66 5.36 18.23 -8.91
CA GLN A 66 6.63 17.87 -8.29
C GLN A 66 7.24 19.00 -7.45
N SER A 67 7.05 20.27 -7.83
CA SER A 67 7.47 21.43 -7.04
C SER A 67 6.78 21.46 -5.68
N ALA A 68 5.46 21.32 -5.65
CA ALA A 68 4.66 21.24 -4.43
C ALA A 68 5.03 20.01 -3.59
N VAL A 69 5.23 18.84 -4.22
CA VAL A 69 5.71 17.64 -3.52
C VAL A 69 7.05 17.90 -2.83
N ASN A 70 7.98 18.57 -3.50
CA ASN A 70 9.29 18.89 -2.93
C ASN A 70 9.17 19.85 -1.73
N GLU A 71 8.27 20.82 -1.79
CA GLU A 71 8.00 21.72 -0.66
C GLU A 71 7.41 20.96 0.54
N VAL A 72 6.43 20.08 0.31
CA VAL A 72 5.86 19.22 1.38
C VAL A 72 6.93 18.30 1.96
N GLN A 73 7.79 17.71 1.12
CA GLN A 73 8.91 16.88 1.58
C GLN A 73 9.95 17.67 2.38
N SER A 74 10.16 18.95 2.06
CA SER A 74 11.07 19.81 2.82
C SER A 74 10.59 20.11 4.24
N ALA A 75 9.28 19.97 4.48
CA ALA A 75 8.67 20.08 5.81
C ALA A 75 8.86 18.81 6.66
N LEU A 76 9.22 17.65 6.10
CA LEU A 76 9.49 16.47 6.90
C LEU A 76 10.68 16.72 7.84
N SER A 77 10.61 16.25 9.09
CA SER A 77 11.78 16.29 9.95
C SER A 77 12.97 15.51 9.35
N PRO A 78 14.23 15.90 9.62
CA PRO A 78 15.39 15.29 8.99
C PRO A 78 15.42 13.77 9.09
N GLU A 79 15.06 13.22 10.25
CA GLU A 79 14.98 11.78 10.51
C GLU A 79 13.88 11.10 9.69
N LEU A 80 12.70 11.74 9.60
CA LEU A 80 11.58 11.21 8.82
C LEU A 80 11.89 11.24 7.33
N ASN A 81 12.47 12.34 6.83
CA ASN A 81 12.88 12.46 5.44
C ASN A 81 13.93 11.40 5.09
N GLN A 82 14.96 11.22 5.92
CA GLN A 82 15.96 10.17 5.70
C GLN A 82 15.31 8.78 5.61
N GLN A 83 14.40 8.47 6.54
CA GLN A 83 13.69 7.19 6.52
C GLN A 83 12.80 7.03 5.29
N TYR A 84 12.12 8.09 4.88
CA TYR A 84 11.30 8.12 3.69
C TYR A 84 12.14 7.86 2.45
N GLN A 85 13.28 8.53 2.26
CA GLN A 85 14.15 8.30 1.10
C GLN A 85 14.65 6.85 1.01
N LEU A 86 14.94 6.22 2.16
CA LEU A 86 15.39 4.82 2.22
C LEU A 86 14.27 3.80 1.96
N ASN A 87 13.03 4.15 2.30
CA ASN A 87 11.89 3.22 2.26
C ASN A 87 10.79 3.72 1.32
N ARG A 88 11.16 4.56 0.35
CA ARG A 88 10.22 5.18 -0.57
C ARG A 88 9.50 4.10 -1.37
N PRO A 89 8.16 4.10 -1.42
CA PRO A 89 7.42 3.18 -2.26
C PRO A 89 7.87 3.27 -3.73
N LYS A 90 8.00 2.11 -4.38
CA LYS A 90 8.34 2.08 -5.81
C LYS A 90 7.09 1.98 -6.67
N ASN A 91 7.08 2.69 -7.78
CA ASN A 91 6.03 2.59 -8.79
C ASN A 91 6.39 1.48 -9.78
N TYR A 92 5.45 0.59 -10.05
CA TYR A 92 5.58 -0.45 -11.07
C TYR A 92 4.32 -0.52 -11.92
N LYS A 93 4.47 -0.91 -13.19
CA LYS A 93 3.35 -1.41 -13.98
C LYS A 93 3.05 -2.86 -13.63
N PRO A 94 1.80 -3.34 -13.76
CA PRO A 94 1.46 -4.76 -13.61
C PRO A 94 2.42 -5.70 -14.34
N SER A 95 2.87 -5.34 -15.55
CA SER A 95 3.81 -6.11 -16.38
C SER A 95 5.25 -6.18 -15.85
N GLU A 96 5.65 -5.27 -14.97
CA GLU A 96 7.03 -5.13 -14.48
C GLU A 96 7.25 -5.81 -13.13
N VAL A 97 6.20 -5.95 -12.31
CA VAL A 97 6.30 -6.31 -10.89
C VAL A 97 6.94 -7.68 -10.68
N GLN A 98 6.58 -8.69 -11.48
CA GLN A 98 7.12 -10.05 -11.31
C GLN A 98 8.63 -10.13 -11.61
N GLN A 99 9.15 -9.23 -12.45
CA GLN A 99 10.56 -9.23 -12.83
C GLN A 99 11.40 -8.30 -11.94
N LEU A 100 10.85 -7.16 -11.54
CA LEU A 100 11.60 -6.08 -10.90
C LEU A 100 11.27 -5.90 -9.41
N GLY A 101 10.15 -6.45 -8.94
CA GLY A 101 9.73 -6.36 -7.55
C GLY A 101 10.41 -7.37 -6.64
N SER A 102 10.36 -7.12 -5.33
CA SER A 102 10.84 -8.05 -4.31
C SER A 102 9.84 -8.23 -3.18
N ALA A 103 9.75 -9.42 -2.58
CA ALA A 103 8.89 -9.67 -1.44
C ALA A 103 9.24 -8.73 -0.25
N GLY A 104 8.22 -8.18 0.40
CA GLY A 104 8.36 -7.20 1.49
C GLY A 104 8.50 -5.75 1.03
N GLU A 105 8.60 -5.50 -0.28
CA GLU A 105 8.72 -4.16 -0.84
C GLU A 105 7.39 -3.40 -0.85
N ALA A 106 7.44 -2.13 -0.45
CA ALA A 106 6.31 -1.21 -0.54
C ALA A 106 6.20 -0.68 -1.97
N VAL A 107 5.03 -0.86 -2.61
CA VAL A 107 4.84 -0.50 -4.01
C VAL A 107 3.52 0.19 -4.29
N ILE A 108 3.50 0.92 -5.40
CA ILE A 108 2.33 1.57 -5.98
C ILE A 108 2.15 1.01 -7.40
N ILE A 109 0.95 0.53 -7.71
CA ILE A 109 0.62 -0.10 -8.99
C ILE A 109 -0.76 0.39 -9.41
N SER A 110 -0.87 0.85 -10.66
CA SER A 110 -2.14 1.32 -11.23
C SER A 110 -2.66 0.37 -12.30
N GLY A 111 -3.98 0.34 -12.45
CA GLY A 111 -4.66 -0.49 -13.44
C GLY A 111 -6.14 -0.66 -13.14
N TYR A 112 -6.76 -1.57 -13.87
CA TYR A 112 -8.17 -1.90 -13.69
C TYR A 112 -8.31 -3.26 -13.00
N PRO A 113 -9.00 -3.35 -11.85
CA PRO A 113 -9.19 -4.61 -11.16
C PRO A 113 -10.34 -5.39 -11.81
N LYS A 114 -10.05 -6.64 -12.16
CA LYS A 114 -11.06 -7.64 -12.53
C LYS A 114 -11.18 -8.66 -11.40
N VAL A 115 -12.38 -8.80 -10.84
CA VAL A 115 -12.63 -9.78 -9.77
C VAL A 115 -12.33 -11.18 -10.29
N ILE A 116 -11.55 -11.94 -9.51
CA ILE A 116 -11.37 -13.37 -9.74
C ILE A 116 -12.45 -14.10 -8.96
N ASP A 117 -13.40 -14.71 -9.66
CA ASP A 117 -14.48 -15.44 -9.02
C ASP A 117 -13.94 -16.78 -8.46
N ALA A 118 -14.43 -17.20 -7.28
CA ALA A 118 -13.86 -18.34 -6.54
C ALA A 118 -13.99 -19.69 -7.27
N ARG A 119 -14.78 -19.74 -8.35
CA ARG A 119 -14.94 -20.91 -9.23
C ARG A 119 -13.85 -20.97 -10.31
N ASP A 120 -13.18 -19.85 -10.60
CA ASP A 120 -12.15 -19.72 -11.61
C ASP A 120 -10.75 -19.57 -10.97
N LYS A 121 -10.00 -20.68 -10.99
CA LYS A 121 -8.56 -20.72 -11.34
C LYS A 121 -7.53 -19.91 -10.52
N LEU A 122 -7.74 -19.55 -9.25
CA LEU A 122 -6.60 -19.13 -8.42
C LEU A 122 -6.18 -20.22 -7.42
N THR A 123 -5.11 -20.95 -7.77
CA THR A 123 -4.47 -21.98 -6.93
C THR A 123 -3.38 -21.40 -6.01
N GLY A 124 -3.36 -20.08 -5.82
CA GLY A 124 -2.34 -19.41 -5.01
C GLY A 124 -2.54 -19.64 -3.51
N PHE A 125 -1.46 -19.99 -2.83
CA PHE A 125 -1.40 -20.18 -1.38
C PHE A 125 -0.52 -19.12 -0.74
N ILE A 126 -0.97 -18.67 0.43
CA ILE A 126 -0.22 -17.77 1.31
C ILE A 126 0.17 -18.50 2.57
N MET A 127 1.32 -18.12 3.13
CA MET A 127 1.81 -18.67 4.39
C MET A 127 1.31 -17.80 5.55
N VAL A 128 0.53 -18.39 6.45
CA VAL A 128 -0.04 -17.70 7.60
C VAL A 128 0.54 -18.27 8.89
N PRO A 129 1.07 -17.41 9.81
CA PRO A 129 1.50 -17.86 11.12
C PRO A 129 0.28 -18.21 11.98
N ILE A 130 0.34 -19.37 12.64
CA ILE A 130 -0.65 -19.84 13.60
C ILE A 130 0.04 -20.20 14.92
N MET A 131 -0.62 -19.88 16.03
CA MET A 131 -0.13 -20.20 17.36
C MET A 131 -0.63 -21.59 17.77
N ALA A 132 0.27 -22.57 17.83
CA ALA A 132 -0.01 -23.89 18.38
C ALA A 132 0.52 -23.97 19.81
N GLY A 133 -0.29 -23.53 20.77
CA GLY A 133 0.16 -23.33 22.16
C GLY A 133 1.18 -22.19 22.26
N LYS A 134 2.42 -22.50 22.61
CA LYS A 134 3.54 -21.53 22.68
C LYS A 134 4.46 -21.54 21.46
N VAL A 135 4.21 -22.42 20.48
CA VAL A 135 5.05 -22.57 19.29
C VAL A 135 4.37 -21.87 18.12
N MET A 136 5.12 -21.02 17.41
CA MET A 136 4.68 -20.45 16.14
C MET A 136 4.89 -21.50 15.05
N THR A 137 3.80 -21.91 14.38
CA THR A 137 3.84 -22.76 13.20
C THR A 137 3.26 -22.01 12.01
N PHE A 138 3.62 -22.41 10.79
CA PHE A 138 3.13 -21.79 9.56
C PHE A 138 2.22 -22.76 8.82
N THR A 139 1.10 -22.27 8.33
CA THR A 139 0.16 -23.06 7.53
C THR A 139 -0.07 -22.40 6.18
N MET A 140 -0.22 -23.24 5.15
CA MET A 140 -0.51 -22.80 3.79
C MET A 140 -2.02 -22.84 3.57
N ILE A 141 -2.60 -21.67 3.31
CA ILE A 141 -4.03 -21.55 3.00
C ILE A 141 -4.23 -20.87 1.64
N PRO A 142 -5.29 -21.21 0.89
CA PRO A 142 -5.64 -20.48 -0.32
C PRO A 142 -5.80 -18.98 -0.03
N ILE A 143 -5.21 -18.13 -0.86
CA ILE A 143 -5.27 -16.66 -0.69
C ILE A 143 -6.72 -16.15 -0.64
N ILE A 144 -7.61 -16.78 -1.42
CA ILE A 144 -9.04 -16.47 -1.48
C ILE A 144 -9.77 -16.70 -0.15
N GLU A 145 -9.20 -17.39 0.83
CA GLU A 145 -9.82 -17.55 2.14
C GLU A 145 -9.76 -16.25 2.95
N LYS A 146 -8.66 -15.49 2.83
CA LYS A 146 -8.40 -14.26 3.60
C LYS A 146 -8.72 -12.98 2.84
N PHE A 147 -8.64 -13.02 1.52
CA PHE A 147 -8.67 -11.83 0.70
C PHE A 147 -9.77 -11.86 -0.38
N HIS A 148 -10.23 -10.68 -0.77
CA HIS A 148 -10.77 -10.45 -2.11
C HIS A 148 -9.58 -10.33 -3.07
N VAL A 149 -9.65 -11.03 -4.21
CA VAL A 149 -8.52 -11.14 -5.15
C VAL A 149 -8.94 -10.71 -6.54
N TYR A 150 -8.06 -9.99 -7.21
CA TYR A 150 -8.30 -9.37 -8.50
C TYR A 150 -7.09 -9.58 -9.41
N GLU A 151 -7.36 -9.74 -10.70
CA GLU A 151 -6.37 -9.51 -11.75
C GLU A 151 -6.36 -8.02 -12.07
N LEU A 152 -5.22 -7.37 -11.85
CA LEU A 152 -4.98 -6.00 -12.24
C LEU A 152 -4.35 -5.99 -13.63
N TYR A 153 -5.03 -5.41 -14.61
CA TYR A 153 -4.52 -5.32 -15.97
C TYR A 153 -4.06 -3.92 -16.34
N ASP A 154 -3.00 -3.88 -17.14
CA ASP A 154 -2.47 -2.70 -17.82
C ASP A 154 -2.92 -2.72 -19.29
N GLU A 155 -3.72 -1.73 -19.71
CA GLU A 155 -4.31 -1.66 -21.07
C GLU A 155 -3.30 -1.88 -22.23
N PRO A 156 -2.07 -1.34 -22.19
CA PRO A 156 -1.13 -1.47 -23.31
C PRO A 156 -0.50 -2.85 -23.45
N SER A 157 -0.35 -3.61 -22.35
CA SER A 157 0.45 -4.85 -22.35
C SER A 157 -0.38 -6.13 -22.31
N GLY A 158 -1.65 -6.05 -21.89
CA GLY A 158 -2.49 -7.23 -21.67
C GLY A 158 -1.98 -8.18 -20.58
N THR A 159 -0.90 -7.81 -19.88
CA THR A 159 -0.33 -8.58 -18.78
C THR A 159 -1.08 -8.23 -17.50
N THR A 160 -1.37 -9.26 -16.70
CA THR A 160 -2.07 -9.11 -15.43
C THR A 160 -1.14 -9.33 -14.25
N PHE A 161 -1.47 -8.70 -13.13
CA PHE A 161 -0.81 -8.90 -11.85
C PHE A 161 -1.84 -9.10 -10.75
N ILE A 162 -1.57 -9.97 -9.79
CA ILE A 162 -2.52 -10.28 -8.72
C ILE A 162 -2.44 -9.20 -7.65
N ILE A 163 -3.59 -8.60 -7.35
CA ILE A 163 -3.77 -7.76 -6.18
C ILE A 163 -4.84 -8.35 -5.26
N ALA A 164 -4.66 -8.16 -3.96
CA ALA A 164 -5.55 -8.71 -2.96
C ALA A 164 -5.72 -7.74 -1.79
N HIS A 165 -6.94 -7.65 -1.25
CA HIS A 165 -7.20 -6.90 -0.02
C HIS A 165 -8.11 -7.68 0.92
N ALA A 166 -8.06 -7.37 2.22
CA ALA A 166 -8.74 -8.14 3.25
C ALA A 166 -10.26 -8.21 3.00
N LYS A 167 -10.88 -9.36 3.29
CA LYS A 167 -12.34 -9.58 3.16
C LYS A 167 -13.21 -8.76 4.11
N SER A 168 -12.60 -8.11 5.10
CA SER A 168 -13.31 -7.17 5.97
C SER A 168 -13.83 -5.94 5.22
N ASP A 169 -13.33 -5.69 4.01
CA ASP A 169 -13.68 -4.53 3.19
C ASP A 169 -14.57 -4.93 2.01
N ALA A 170 -15.37 -3.99 1.51
CA ALA A 170 -16.22 -4.22 0.35
C ALA A 170 -15.40 -4.52 -0.93
N PRO A 171 -15.94 -5.33 -1.87
CA PRO A 171 -15.31 -5.54 -3.17
C PRO A 171 -15.16 -4.24 -3.98
N LEU A 172 -14.16 -4.20 -4.84
CA LEU A 172 -13.90 -3.05 -5.71
C LEU A 172 -14.80 -3.06 -6.97
N PRO A 173 -15.24 -1.88 -7.44
CA PRO A 173 -15.83 -1.77 -8.77
C PRO A 173 -14.74 -1.89 -9.85
N SER A 174 -15.14 -2.04 -11.11
CA SER A 174 -14.23 -2.14 -12.25
C SER A 174 -13.88 -0.76 -12.85
N ASN A 175 -13.32 0.13 -12.02
CA ASN A 175 -12.81 1.46 -12.44
C ASN A 175 -11.27 1.44 -12.53
N TYR A 176 -10.66 2.52 -13.03
CA TYR A 176 -9.20 2.67 -12.95
C TYR A 176 -8.80 3.10 -11.54
N PHE A 177 -7.81 2.40 -10.98
CA PHE A 177 -7.34 2.65 -9.63
C PHE A 177 -5.82 2.63 -9.57
N THR A 178 -5.29 3.41 -8.62
CA THR A 178 -3.92 3.31 -8.15
C THR A 178 -3.93 2.65 -6.78
N PHE A 179 -3.28 1.49 -6.66
CA PHE A 179 -3.18 0.72 -5.42
C PHE A 179 -1.83 0.90 -4.77
N ALA A 180 -1.80 1.02 -3.45
CA ALA A 180 -0.57 1.03 -2.67
C ALA A 180 -0.59 -0.08 -1.60
N GLY A 181 0.47 -0.86 -1.56
CA GLY A 181 0.54 -2.04 -0.72
C GLY A 181 1.95 -2.59 -0.59
N VAL A 182 2.06 -3.82 -0.11
CA VAL A 182 3.33 -4.54 0.03
C VAL A 182 3.31 -5.81 -0.83
N LEU A 183 4.40 -6.04 -1.55
CA LEU A 183 4.59 -7.27 -2.31
C LEU A 183 4.79 -8.46 -1.36
N LYS A 184 4.06 -9.54 -1.63
CA LYS A 184 4.09 -10.78 -0.86
C LYS A 184 4.26 -11.96 -1.80
N GLU A 185 4.81 -13.04 -1.28
CA GLU A 185 4.95 -14.29 -2.03
C GLU A 185 3.62 -15.02 -2.12
N LEU A 186 3.30 -15.46 -3.33
CA LEU A 186 2.23 -16.38 -3.68
C LEU A 186 2.86 -17.71 -4.09
N LYS A 187 2.51 -18.78 -3.39
CA LYS A 187 2.98 -20.13 -3.72
C LYS A 187 1.95 -20.82 -4.60
N GLN A 188 2.37 -21.52 -5.65
CA GLN A 188 1.45 -22.23 -6.55
C GLN A 188 0.89 -23.54 -5.96
N ASP A 189 1.50 -24.09 -4.91
CA ASP A 189 1.05 -25.32 -4.27
C ASP A 189 1.21 -25.31 -2.73
N LYS A 190 0.55 -26.27 -2.08
CA LYS A 190 0.58 -26.47 -0.62
C LYS A 190 1.94 -26.94 -0.09
N THR A 191 2.80 -27.46 -0.96
CA THR A 191 4.12 -27.99 -0.61
C THR A 191 5.21 -26.93 -0.64
N GLY A 192 4.96 -25.78 -1.28
CA GLY A 192 5.89 -24.66 -1.40
C GLY A 192 7.05 -24.92 -2.38
N ALA A 193 6.96 -25.94 -3.23
CA ALA A 193 8.08 -26.43 -4.04
C ALA A 193 8.24 -25.75 -5.41
N LYS A 194 7.29 -24.90 -5.82
CA LYS A 194 7.26 -24.22 -7.13
C LYS A 194 7.46 -22.71 -7.02
N SER A 195 7.72 -22.09 -8.18
CA SER A 195 8.11 -20.68 -8.35
C SER A 195 7.33 -19.73 -7.45
N GLU A 196 8.08 -18.84 -6.80
CA GLU A 196 7.56 -17.77 -5.96
C GLU A 196 7.06 -16.67 -6.87
N GLU A 197 5.75 -16.61 -7.09
CA GLU A 197 5.12 -15.46 -7.73
C GLU A 197 4.91 -14.37 -6.68
N LEU A 198 4.90 -13.10 -7.10
CA LEU A 198 4.53 -12.00 -6.24
C LEU A 198 3.05 -11.67 -6.39
N PHE A 199 2.43 -11.16 -5.33
CA PHE A 199 1.14 -10.49 -5.37
C PHE A 199 1.18 -9.23 -4.50
N LEU A 200 0.30 -8.26 -4.77
CA LEU A 200 0.14 -7.09 -3.91
C LEU A 200 -0.88 -7.37 -2.81
N GLU A 201 -0.46 -7.28 -1.55
CA GLU A 201 -1.40 -7.05 -0.45
C GLU A 201 -1.68 -5.55 -0.37
N ALA A 202 -2.83 -5.13 -0.89
CA ALA A 202 -3.21 -3.73 -1.02
C ALA A 202 -3.80 -3.16 0.28
N PHE A 203 -3.26 -2.02 0.72
CA PHE A 203 -3.70 -1.33 1.94
C PHE A 203 -4.49 -0.07 1.61
N TYR A 204 -4.11 0.63 0.54
CA TYR A 204 -4.71 1.87 0.11
C TYR A 204 -5.04 1.85 -1.37
N TYR A 205 -6.01 2.68 -1.76
CA TYR A 205 -6.27 2.96 -3.16
C TYR A 205 -6.64 4.42 -3.37
N VAL A 206 -6.38 4.92 -4.57
CA VAL A 206 -6.89 6.17 -5.12
C VAL A 206 -7.69 5.81 -6.36
N GLU A 207 -8.90 6.37 -6.49
CA GLU A 207 -9.68 6.27 -7.71
C GLU A 207 -9.09 7.23 -8.74
N GLY A 208 -8.73 6.73 -9.92
CA GLY A 208 -8.21 7.58 -10.98
C GLY A 208 -9.34 8.28 -11.75
N GLU A 209 -9.07 9.49 -12.21
CA GLU A 209 -9.91 10.15 -13.22
C GLU A 209 -9.57 9.60 -14.61
N GLN A 210 -10.60 9.38 -15.44
CA GLN A 210 -10.46 8.95 -16.84
C GLN A 210 -9.87 10.03 -17.73
#